data_AF-A0AAJ0EJ20-F1
#
_entry.id   AF-A0AAJ0EJ20-F1
#
_cell.length_a   1.000
_cell.length_b   1.000
_cell.length_c   1.000
_cell.angle_alpha   90.00
_cell.angle_beta   90.00
_cell.angle_gamma   90.00
#
_symmetry.space_group_name_H-M   'P 1'
#
loop_
_entity.id
_entity.type
_entity.pdbx_description
1 polymer ?
#
loop_
_entity_poly.entity_id
_entity_poly.type
_entity_poly.pdbx_seq_one_letter_code
_entity_poly.pdbx_strand_id
1 'polypeptide(L)'
;MTVANMPNYVIFNGPYGPYGHGSFLPITETVARYVMQMLHKMSEEEISSFCPKQEAVNDFAEHRRKFLPRTAWTSPCRSWFKSGTVDKEPMMWPGSRIQFFETIATPRWEDYDLKYTTSNRFGYWGNGFAQREQDGRDLTWYLGLLDGVDEQPALPDEDFEEFLMNK
;
A
#
# COMPACT_ATOMS: atom_id res chain seq x y z
N MET A 1 8.33 -2.06 7.88
CA MET A 1 7.07 -1.35 8.19
C MET A 1 6.19 -2.18 9.10
N THR A 2 6.15 -3.50 8.93
CA THR A 2 5.47 -4.46 9.80
C THR A 2 6.48 -5.43 10.43
N VAL A 3 6.07 -6.20 11.44
CA VAL A 3 6.94 -7.10 12.20
C VAL A 3 6.29 -8.49 12.31
N ALA A 4 7.07 -9.55 12.04
CA ALA A 4 6.57 -10.91 12.16
C ALA A 4 6.12 -11.23 13.58
N ASN A 5 5.08 -12.04 13.71
CA ASN A 5 4.43 -12.40 14.98
C ASN A 5 3.79 -11.23 15.75
N MET A 6 3.66 -10.05 15.10
CA MET A 6 2.93 -8.90 15.62
C MET A 6 1.79 -8.54 14.65
N PRO A 7 0.63 -9.21 14.75
CA PRO A 7 -0.51 -8.93 13.86
C PRO A 7 -1.03 -7.51 14.07
N ASN A 8 -1.49 -6.87 12.99
CA ASN A 8 -2.03 -5.50 12.98
C ASN A 8 -1.08 -4.43 13.54
N TYR A 9 0.22 -4.73 13.59
CA TYR A 9 1.23 -3.79 14.05
C TYR A 9 1.97 -3.15 12.89
N VAL A 10 1.95 -1.82 12.87
CA VAL A 10 2.71 -1.00 11.92
C VAL A 10 3.65 -0.10 12.72
N ILE A 11 4.88 0.01 12.25
CA ILE A 11 5.86 0.96 12.77
C ILE A 11 6.17 2.04 11.73
N PHE A 12 5.89 3.29 12.11
CA PHE A 12 6.40 4.45 11.40
C PHE A 12 7.85 4.69 11.79
N ASN A 13 8.68 4.94 10.80
CA ASN A 13 10.08 5.31 11.01
C ASN A 13 10.87 4.29 11.87
N GLY A 14 10.51 3.01 11.76
CA GLY A 14 11.18 1.90 12.44
C GLY A 14 12.54 1.55 11.83
N PRO A 15 13.20 0.46 12.26
CA PRO A 15 14.45 0.05 11.66
C PRO A 15 14.32 -0.21 10.14
N TYR A 16 15.45 -0.11 9.44
CA TYR A 16 15.55 -0.39 8.00
C TYR A 16 14.83 0.60 7.07
N GLY A 17 14.64 1.86 7.49
CA GLY A 17 14.28 2.94 6.55
C GLY A 17 15.52 3.62 5.93
N PRO A 18 15.35 4.40 4.85
CA PRO A 18 16.44 5.08 4.17
C PRO A 18 16.81 6.43 4.84
N TYR A 19 16.92 6.46 6.18
CA TYR A 19 17.01 7.71 6.97
C TYR A 19 18.27 8.54 6.73
N GLY A 20 19.35 7.89 6.33
CA GLY A 20 20.59 8.57 5.96
C GLY A 20 20.58 9.23 4.58
N HIS A 21 19.51 9.06 3.79
CA HIS A 21 19.46 9.46 2.38
C HIS A 21 18.60 10.71 2.13
N GLY A 22 18.77 11.77 2.93
CA GLY A 22 18.12 13.08 2.71
C GLY A 22 16.92 13.32 3.62
N SER A 23 15.94 14.10 3.15
CA SER A 23 14.79 14.49 3.97
C SER A 23 13.98 13.30 4.46
N PHE A 24 13.60 13.37 5.74
CA PHE A 24 12.80 12.37 6.44
C PHE A 24 11.29 12.47 6.15
N LEU A 25 10.81 13.66 5.79
CA LEU A 25 9.38 13.90 5.55
C LEU A 25 8.80 13.02 4.43
N PRO A 26 9.44 12.89 3.25
CA PRO A 26 8.93 12.02 2.19
C PRO A 26 8.89 10.53 2.58
N ILE A 27 9.75 10.10 3.51
CA ILE A 27 9.73 8.72 4.05
C ILE A 27 8.45 8.52 4.85
N THR A 28 8.15 9.45 5.78
CA THR A 28 6.94 9.40 6.59
C THR A 28 5.69 9.43 5.73
N GLU A 29 5.64 10.30 4.72
CA GLU A 29 4.50 10.42 3.80
C GLU A 29 4.28 9.14 2.98
N THR A 30 5.36 8.53 2.48
CA THR A 30 5.26 7.28 1.71
C THR A 30 4.81 6.11 2.60
N VAL A 31 5.32 6.01 3.82
CA VAL A 31 4.85 5.01 4.79
C VAL A 31 3.38 5.25 5.16
N ALA A 32 2.95 6.51 5.31
CA ALA A 32 1.55 6.83 5.56
C ALA A 32 0.64 6.33 4.42
N ARG A 33 1.01 6.58 3.16
CA ARG A 33 0.29 6.04 1.99
C ARG A 33 0.25 4.52 1.95
N TYR A 34 1.35 3.85 2.29
CA TYR A 34 1.40 2.38 2.37
C TYR A 34 0.39 1.86 3.41
N VAL A 35 0.34 2.48 4.58
CA VAL A 35 -0.58 2.10 5.66
C VAL A 35 -2.03 2.38 5.29
N MET A 36 -2.32 3.51 4.65
CA MET A 36 -3.66 3.79 4.15
C MET A 36 -4.14 2.71 3.18
N GLN A 37 -3.30 2.25 2.25
CA GLN A 37 -3.64 1.13 1.35
C GLN A 37 -3.94 -0.17 2.12
N MET A 38 -3.19 -0.46 3.19
CA MET A 38 -3.50 -1.60 4.06
C MET A 38 -4.85 -1.46 4.74
N LEU A 39 -5.16 -0.29 5.29
CA LEU A 39 -6.45 -0.05 5.96
C LEU A 39 -7.62 -0.09 4.97
N HIS A 40 -7.48 0.47 3.78
CA HIS A 40 -8.49 0.38 2.72
C HIS A 40 -8.76 -1.06 2.34
N LYS A 41 -7.71 -1.84 2.01
CA LYS A 41 -7.86 -3.26 1.69
C LYS A 41 -8.52 -4.03 2.83
N MET A 42 -8.14 -3.75 4.08
CA MET A 42 -8.75 -4.42 5.22
C MET A 42 -10.24 -4.15 5.34
N SER A 43 -10.63 -2.89 5.15
CA SER A 43 -12.04 -2.47 5.21
C SER A 43 -12.84 -3.03 4.04
N GLU A 44 -12.28 -3.04 2.84
CA GLU A 44 -12.99 -3.41 1.61
C GLU A 44 -13.07 -4.92 1.39
N GLU A 45 -12.09 -5.68 1.90
CA GLU A 45 -12.00 -7.13 1.68
C GLU A 45 -12.24 -7.96 2.95
N GLU A 46 -12.83 -7.39 3.99
CA GLU A 46 -13.20 -8.12 5.22
C GLU A 46 -11.99 -8.80 5.90
N ILE A 47 -10.84 -8.12 5.94
CA ILE A 47 -9.61 -8.62 6.58
C ILE A 47 -9.56 -8.14 8.03
N SER A 48 -9.52 -9.09 8.97
CA SER A 48 -9.39 -8.81 10.41
C SER A 48 -7.94 -8.66 10.86
N SER A 49 -6.99 -9.29 10.16
CA SER A 49 -5.59 -9.27 10.54
C SER A 49 -4.64 -9.39 9.36
N PHE A 50 -3.55 -8.63 9.40
CA PHE A 50 -2.35 -8.86 8.59
C PHE A 50 -1.13 -9.10 9.48
N CYS A 51 -0.22 -9.96 9.04
CA CYS A 51 1.09 -10.14 9.65
C CYS A 51 2.10 -10.51 8.55
N PRO A 52 3.31 -9.95 8.51
CA PRO A 52 4.28 -10.36 7.50
C PRO A 52 4.71 -11.80 7.77
N LYS A 53 4.84 -12.58 6.70
CA LYS A 53 5.32 -13.95 6.77
C LYS A 53 6.75 -13.96 7.28
N GLN A 54 7.08 -14.95 8.12
CA GLN A 54 8.43 -15.07 8.68
C GLN A 54 9.49 -15.30 7.58
N GLU A 55 9.14 -16.03 6.52
CA GLU A 55 10.00 -16.24 5.34
C GLU A 55 10.35 -14.91 4.64
N ALA A 56 9.37 -14.03 4.40
CA ALA A 56 9.62 -12.74 3.78
C ALA A 56 10.55 -11.85 4.63
N VAL A 57 10.39 -11.88 5.96
CA VAL A 57 11.28 -11.17 6.88
C VAL A 57 12.70 -11.73 6.86
N ASN A 58 12.85 -13.05 6.77
CA ASN A 58 14.15 -13.72 6.68
C ASN A 58 14.87 -13.39 5.36
N ASP A 59 14.15 -13.46 4.25
CA ASP A 59 14.66 -13.15 2.91
C ASP A 59 15.11 -11.68 2.83
N PHE A 60 14.33 -10.76 3.39
CA PHE A 60 14.73 -9.35 3.51
C PHE A 60 16.02 -9.20 4.33
N ALA A 61 16.14 -9.91 5.45
CA ALA A 61 17.34 -9.87 6.29
C ALA A 61 18.57 -10.46 5.57
N GLU A 62 18.41 -11.54 4.80
CA GLU A 62 19.47 -12.11 3.98
C GLU A 62 19.91 -11.13 2.89
N HIS A 63 18.96 -10.56 2.14
CA HIS A 63 19.24 -9.58 1.09
C HIS A 63 20.03 -8.39 1.65
N ARG A 64 19.60 -7.89 2.82
CA ARG A 64 20.27 -6.79 3.50
C ARG A 64 21.71 -7.10 3.87
N ARG A 65 21.96 -8.28 4.44
CA ARG A 65 23.30 -8.73 4.84
C ARG A 65 24.24 -8.91 3.66
N LYS A 66 23.72 -9.24 2.47
CA LYS A 66 24.51 -9.30 1.23
C LYS A 66 24.73 -7.92 0.60
N PHE A 67 23.76 -7.01 0.72
CA PHE A 67 23.82 -5.70 0.07
C PHE A 67 24.70 -4.70 0.84
N LEU A 68 24.42 -4.48 2.13
CA LEU A 68 25.03 -3.40 2.91
C LEU A 68 26.56 -3.42 2.96
N PRO A 69 27.27 -4.58 3.04
CA PRO A 69 28.74 -4.62 3.04
C PRO A 69 29.40 -3.98 1.82
N ARG A 70 28.66 -3.84 0.71
CA ARG A 70 29.15 -3.23 -0.54
C ARG A 70 28.98 -1.71 -0.57
N THR A 71 28.57 -1.10 0.55
CA THR A 71 28.21 0.32 0.61
C THR A 71 29.02 1.06 1.67
N ALA A 72 29.04 2.39 1.60
CA ALA A 72 29.70 3.22 2.62
C ALA A 72 29.07 3.08 4.03
N TRP A 73 27.86 2.52 4.15
CA TRP A 73 27.19 2.32 5.44
C TRP A 73 27.93 1.35 6.36
N THR A 74 28.74 0.45 5.81
CA THR A 74 29.53 -0.51 6.58
C THR A 74 30.97 -0.07 6.82
N SER A 75 31.41 1.09 6.33
CA SER A 75 32.75 1.65 6.61
C SER A 75 33.08 1.68 8.10
N PRO A 76 34.36 1.54 8.52
CA PRO A 76 34.77 1.43 9.93
C PRO A 76 34.64 2.78 10.67
N CYS A 77 33.40 3.17 10.91
CA CYS A 77 33.00 4.39 11.61
C CYS A 77 31.93 4.05 12.64
N ARG A 78 32.02 4.70 13.81
CA ARG A 78 30.99 4.62 14.84
C ARG A 78 29.81 5.50 14.43
N SER A 79 28.63 4.90 14.34
CA SER A 79 27.42 5.64 13.98
C SER A 79 26.22 5.17 14.78
N TRP A 80 25.19 6.01 14.85
CA TRP A 80 23.90 5.65 15.44
C TRP A 80 23.28 4.42 14.74
N PHE A 81 23.44 4.31 13.42
CA PHE A 81 22.97 3.18 12.62
C PHE A 81 23.61 1.85 13.01
N LYS A 82 24.82 1.87 13.60
CA LYS A 82 25.55 0.71 14.13
C LYS A 82 25.49 0.63 15.66
N SER A 83 24.48 1.24 16.28
CA SER A 83 24.33 1.32 17.74
C SER A 83 25.59 1.86 18.45
N GLY A 84 26.30 2.82 17.85
CA GLY A 84 27.50 3.43 18.42
C GLY A 84 28.77 2.57 18.37
N THR A 85 28.76 1.44 17.65
CA THR A 85 29.91 0.54 17.44
C THR A 85 30.49 0.69 16.03
N VAL A 86 31.68 0.12 15.79
CA VAL A 86 32.38 0.22 14.50
C VAL A 86 31.89 -0.85 13.51
N ASP A 87 31.68 -2.09 13.99
CA ASP A 87 31.55 -3.27 13.12
C ASP A 87 30.16 -3.90 13.09
N LYS A 88 29.20 -3.36 13.83
CA LYS A 88 27.82 -3.90 13.85
C LYS A 88 27.11 -3.64 12.52
N GLU A 89 26.23 -4.57 12.15
CA GLU A 89 25.35 -4.44 11.00
C GLU A 89 24.51 -3.16 11.10
N PRO A 90 24.55 -2.26 10.09
CA PRO A 90 23.76 -1.04 10.13
C PRO A 90 22.27 -1.34 9.95
N MET A 91 21.42 -0.69 10.75
CA MET A 91 19.95 -0.85 10.69
C MET A 91 19.30 0.00 9.58
N MET A 92 19.89 -0.06 8.39
CA MET A 92 19.53 0.75 7.21
C MET A 92 18.82 -0.07 6.13
N TRP A 93 18.05 0.62 5.30
CA TRP A 93 17.45 0.03 4.10
C TRP A 93 18.55 -0.48 3.12
N PRO A 94 18.44 -1.70 2.58
CA PRO A 94 19.44 -2.26 1.66
C PRO A 94 19.22 -1.82 0.20
N GLY A 95 19.19 -0.51 -0.03
CA GLY A 95 18.95 0.05 -1.35
C GLY A 95 19.05 1.57 -1.36
N SER A 96 18.78 2.18 -2.52
CA SER A 96 18.67 3.64 -2.61
C SER A 96 17.33 4.12 -2.05
N ARG A 97 17.23 5.40 -1.69
CA ARG A 97 15.97 6.01 -1.27
C ARG A 97 14.87 5.96 -2.34
N ILE A 98 15.27 6.04 -3.62
CA ILE A 98 14.33 6.05 -4.75
C ILE A 98 13.73 4.65 -4.88
N GLN A 99 14.58 3.63 -4.84
CA GLN A 99 14.13 2.25 -4.84
C GLN A 99 13.26 1.93 -3.63
N PHE A 100 13.52 2.50 -2.45
CA PHE A 100 12.61 2.39 -1.31
C PHE A 100 11.22 2.95 -1.64
N PHE A 101 11.12 4.17 -2.16
CA PHE A 101 9.83 4.79 -2.51
C PHE A 101 9.05 3.99 -3.55
N GLU A 102 9.73 3.46 -4.57
CA GLU A 102 9.10 2.60 -5.59
C GLU A 102 8.65 1.26 -5.00
N THR A 103 9.49 0.64 -4.15
CA THR A 103 9.21 -0.69 -3.58
C THR A 103 8.04 -0.66 -2.61
N ILE A 104 7.90 0.42 -1.83
CA ILE A 104 6.82 0.58 -0.86
C ILE A 104 5.70 1.48 -1.38
N ALA A 105 5.65 1.73 -2.70
CA ALA A 105 4.55 2.47 -3.31
C ALA A 105 3.22 1.71 -3.13
N THR A 106 3.27 0.38 -3.25
CA THR A 106 2.14 -0.52 -3.02
C THR A 106 2.56 -1.70 -2.14
N PRO A 107 1.71 -2.16 -1.20
CA PRO A 107 1.98 -3.39 -0.45
C PRO A 107 2.04 -4.61 -1.35
N ARG A 108 3.11 -5.40 -1.23
CA ARG A 108 3.20 -6.73 -1.82
C ARG A 108 2.45 -7.73 -0.93
N TRP A 109 1.22 -8.06 -1.29
CA TRP A 109 0.32 -8.87 -0.45
C TRP A 109 0.80 -10.32 -0.27
N GLU A 110 1.60 -10.84 -1.19
CA GLU A 110 2.17 -12.19 -1.13
C GLU A 110 3.12 -12.36 0.07
N ASP A 111 3.66 -11.27 0.61
CA ASP A 111 4.57 -11.27 1.76
C ASP A 111 3.81 -11.30 3.10
N TYR A 112 2.47 -11.29 3.08
CA TYR A 112 1.61 -11.23 4.26
C TYR A 112 0.75 -12.47 4.43
N ASP A 113 0.57 -12.87 5.68
CA ASP A 113 -0.53 -13.73 6.12
C ASP A 113 -1.74 -12.84 6.44
N LEU A 114 -2.81 -13.02 5.65
CA LEU A 114 -4.06 -12.30 5.80
C LEU A 114 -5.12 -13.22 6.43
N LYS A 115 -5.81 -12.72 7.46
CA LYS A 115 -6.95 -13.40 8.07
C LYS A 115 -8.23 -12.62 7.80
N TYR A 116 -9.25 -13.33 7.37
CA TYR A 116 -10.54 -12.76 6.97
C TYR A 116 -11.58 -12.99 8.08
N THR A 117 -12.57 -12.09 8.18
CA THR A 117 -13.73 -12.22 9.08
C THR A 117 -14.74 -13.24 8.53
N THR A 118 -14.77 -13.41 7.20
CA THR A 118 -15.64 -14.33 6.48
C THR A 118 -14.91 -15.61 6.07
N SER A 119 -15.63 -16.73 6.06
CA SER A 119 -15.13 -18.01 5.52
C SER A 119 -15.26 -18.11 4.00
N ASN A 120 -16.12 -17.30 3.38
CA ASN A 120 -16.30 -17.27 1.93
C ASN A 120 -15.47 -16.14 1.33
N ARG A 121 -14.62 -16.46 0.35
CA ARG A 121 -13.75 -15.50 -0.35
C ARG A 121 -14.49 -14.32 -1.01
N PHE A 122 -15.78 -14.47 -1.28
CA PHE A 122 -16.63 -13.44 -1.87
C PHE A 122 -17.52 -12.72 -0.84
N GLY A 123 -17.33 -12.98 0.46
CA GLY A 123 -18.15 -12.37 1.52
C GLY A 123 -18.07 -10.85 1.54
N TYR A 124 -16.95 -10.27 1.10
CA TYR A 124 -16.76 -8.83 0.99
C TYR A 124 -17.66 -8.14 -0.05
N TRP A 125 -18.35 -8.90 -0.92
CA TRP A 125 -19.36 -8.34 -1.83
C TRP A 125 -20.59 -7.79 -1.07
N GLY A 126 -20.74 -8.13 0.21
CA GLY A 126 -21.83 -7.63 1.04
C GLY A 126 -23.20 -8.02 0.46
N ASN A 127 -24.00 -7.03 0.08
CA ASN A 127 -25.33 -7.22 -0.49
C ASN A 127 -25.33 -7.40 -2.02
N GLY A 128 -24.17 -7.39 -2.66
CA GLY A 128 -24.02 -7.59 -4.11
C GLY A 128 -24.30 -6.34 -4.96
N PHE A 129 -24.58 -5.19 -4.36
CA PHE A 129 -24.80 -3.93 -5.06
C PHE A 129 -23.60 -2.99 -4.89
N ALA A 130 -23.27 -2.24 -5.93
CA ALA A 130 -22.25 -1.20 -5.84
C ALA A 130 -22.81 0.01 -5.07
N GLN A 131 -21.96 0.70 -4.30
CA GLN A 131 -22.37 1.92 -3.59
C GLN A 131 -22.93 2.99 -4.55
N ARG A 132 -22.42 3.05 -5.79
CA ARG A 132 -22.90 3.98 -6.82
C ARG A 132 -24.36 3.80 -7.22
N GLU A 133 -24.94 2.62 -6.97
CA GLU A 133 -26.37 2.37 -7.20
C GLU A 133 -27.28 3.11 -6.20
N GLN A 134 -26.70 3.72 -5.16
CA GLN A 134 -27.45 4.33 -4.07
C GLN A 134 -27.03 5.77 -3.76
N ASP A 135 -25.90 6.25 -4.29
CA ASP A 135 -25.33 7.56 -3.95
C ASP A 135 -25.40 8.62 -5.07
N GLY A 136 -26.11 8.32 -6.16
CA GLY A 136 -26.44 9.26 -7.23
C GLY A 136 -25.37 9.41 -8.33
N ARG A 137 -24.27 8.64 -8.24
CA ARG A 137 -23.25 8.57 -9.30
C ARG A 137 -23.77 7.85 -10.55
N ASP A 138 -23.14 8.12 -11.69
CA ASP A 138 -23.54 7.57 -12.99
C ASP A 138 -23.43 6.03 -13.02
N LEU A 139 -24.54 5.33 -13.21
CA LEU A 139 -24.56 3.86 -13.29
C LEU A 139 -23.84 3.34 -14.53
N THR A 140 -23.70 4.18 -15.56
CA THR A 140 -23.14 3.86 -16.87
C THR A 140 -21.74 4.41 -17.09
N TRP A 141 -21.03 4.83 -16.04
CA TRP A 141 -19.67 5.42 -16.09
C TRP A 141 -18.65 4.65 -16.95
N TYR A 142 -18.81 3.33 -17.06
CA TYR A 142 -17.93 2.45 -17.85
C TYR A 142 -18.10 2.63 -19.37
N LEU A 143 -19.13 3.37 -19.81
CA LEU A 143 -19.32 3.83 -21.19
C LEU A 143 -18.70 5.22 -21.44
N GLY A 144 -18.16 5.85 -20.40
CA GLY A 144 -17.71 7.24 -20.41
C GLY A 144 -18.68 8.14 -19.64
N LEU A 145 -18.15 9.20 -19.01
CA LEU A 145 -18.93 10.18 -18.27
C LEU A 145 -19.46 11.27 -19.21
N LEU A 146 -20.74 11.61 -19.10
CA LEU A 146 -21.30 12.76 -19.77
C LEU A 146 -20.69 14.05 -19.21
N ASP A 147 -20.16 14.91 -20.08
CA ASP A 147 -19.48 16.16 -19.72
C ASP A 147 -18.33 16.00 -18.70
N GLY A 148 -17.82 14.78 -18.51
CA GLY A 148 -16.79 14.47 -17.52
C GLY A 148 -17.26 14.45 -16.06
N VAL A 149 -18.58 14.42 -15.81
CA VAL A 149 -19.18 14.45 -14.47
C VAL A 149 -19.64 13.04 -14.06
N ASP A 150 -19.26 12.56 -12.86
CA ASP A 150 -19.72 11.26 -12.31
C ASP A 150 -21.04 11.44 -11.54
N GLU A 151 -22.06 11.91 -12.23
CA GLU A 151 -23.42 12.08 -11.72
C GLU A 151 -24.40 11.43 -12.68
N GLN A 152 -25.44 10.80 -12.15
CA GLN A 152 -26.44 10.13 -12.98
C GLN A 152 -27.10 11.13 -13.95
N PRO A 153 -26.94 10.98 -15.28
CA PRO A 153 -27.52 11.91 -16.22
C PRO A 153 -29.05 11.85 -16.17
N ALA A 154 -29.67 13.02 -16.16
CA ALA A 154 -31.10 13.15 -16.43
C ALA A 154 -31.30 12.96 -17.95
N LEU A 155 -32.05 11.93 -18.33
CA LEU A 155 -32.42 11.67 -19.72
C LEU A 155 -33.93 11.88 -19.86
N PRO A 156 -34.39 13.14 -20.04
CA PRO A 156 -35.80 13.42 -20.29
C PRO A 156 -36.26 12.80 -21.62
N ASP A 157 -37.56 12.48 -21.71
CA ASP A 157 -38.14 11.83 -22.90
C ASP A 157 -37.93 12.64 -24.19
N GLU A 158 -37.86 13.98 -24.09
CA GLU A 158 -37.61 14.89 -25.22
C GLU A 158 -36.26 14.60 -25.90
N ASP A 159 -35.21 14.30 -25.13
CA ASP A 159 -33.88 14.00 -25.67
C ASP A 159 -33.88 12.66 -26.42
N PHE A 160 -34.69 11.70 -25.98
CA PHE A 160 -34.88 10.43 -26.68
C PHE A 160 -35.65 10.62 -27.99
N GLU A 161 -36.67 11.48 -28.00
CA GLU A 161 -37.44 11.80 -29.20
C GLU A 161 -36.57 12.51 -30.25
N GLU A 162 -35.75 13.48 -29.86
CA GLU A 162 -34.80 14.16 -30.77
C GLU A 162 -33.80 13.16 -31.38
N PHE A 163 -33.25 12.25 -30.57
CA PHE A 163 -32.34 11.22 -31.06
C PHE A 163 -33.01 10.28 -32.07
N LEU A 164 -34.25 9.86 -31.83
CA LEU A 164 -34.99 8.94 -32.71
C LEU A 164 -35.51 9.62 -33.98
N MET A 165 -35.82 10.92 -33.93
CA MET A 165 -36.35 11.69 -35.07
C MET A 165 -35.27 12.24 -36.01
N ASN A 166 -34.00 12.26 -35.60
CA ASN A 166 -32.87 12.66 -36.45
C ASN A 166 -32.34 11.53 -37.38
N LYS A 167 -33.24 10.68 -37.91
CA LYS A 167 -32.92 9.69 -38.97
C LYS A 167 -33.21 10.22 -40.37
#